data_AF-A0A7Y3MUY4-F1
#
_entry.id   AF-A0A7Y3MUY4-F1
#
_cell.length_a   1.000
_cell.length_b   1.000
_cell.length_c   1.000
_cell.angle_alpha   90.00
_cell.angle_beta   90.00
_cell.angle_gamma   90.00
#
_symmetry.space_group_name_H-M   'P 1'
#
loop_
_entity.id
_entity.type
_entity.pdbx_description
1 polymer ?
#
loop_
_entity_poly.entity_id
_entity_poly.type
_entity_poly.pdbx_seq_one_letter_code
_entity_poly.pdbx_strand_id
1 'polypeptide(L)' 'MTTSSVPARETTRKGFLAYFSAAGLGSTLLPGALWAEMSRQQAAAVSGEMVRDAGWVAGLELTEEQAEEMAEGVN' A
#
# COMPACT_ATOMS: atom_id res chain seq x y z
N MET A 1 17.63 25.02 -15.05
CA MET A 1 16.55 24.63 -14.13
C MET A 1 16.45 23.11 -14.19
N THR A 2 17.09 22.40 -13.26
CA THR A 2 17.03 20.94 -13.19
C THR A 2 15.78 20.55 -12.42
N THR A 3 14.71 20.16 -13.12
CA THR A 3 13.56 19.47 -12.50
C THR A 3 14.04 18.10 -12.05
N SER A 4 14.33 17.98 -10.75
CA SER A 4 14.57 16.70 -10.08
C SER A 4 13.24 15.97 -9.96
N SER A 5 12.91 15.15 -10.95
CA SER A 5 11.82 14.18 -10.84
C SER A 5 12.34 13.01 -10.00
N VAL A 6 11.97 12.97 -8.72
CA VAL A 6 12.19 11.77 -7.89
C VAL A 6 11.42 10.63 -8.57
N PRO A 7 12.08 9.54 -9.01
CA PRO A 7 11.34 8.42 -9.57
C PRO A 7 10.50 7.79 -8.44
N ALA A 8 9.18 7.70 -8.65
CA ALA A 8 8.31 6.91 -7.80
C ALA A 8 8.90 5.50 -7.71
N ARG A 9 9.19 5.02 -6.50
CA ARG A 9 9.72 3.68 -6.30
C ARG A 9 8.60 2.69 -6.59
N GLU A 10 8.81 1.81 -7.57
CA GLU A 10 7.87 0.71 -7.81
C GLU A 10 7.81 -0.19 -6.58
N THR A 11 6.60 -0.50 -6.13
CA THR A 11 6.38 -1.34 -4.95
C THR A 11 6.85 -2.78 -5.22
N THR A 12 7.96 -3.19 -4.60
CA THR A 12 8.42 -4.58 -4.69
C THR A 12 7.71 -5.47 -3.67
N ARG A 13 7.45 -6.74 -4.01
CA ARG A 13 6.83 -7.72 -3.10
C ARG A 13 7.54 -7.83 -1.75
N LYS A 14 8.88 -7.74 -1.76
CA LYS A 14 9.70 -7.80 -0.55
C LYS A 14 9.53 -6.54 0.31
N GLY A 15 9.59 -5.34 -0.29
CA GLY A 15 9.41 -4.07 0.43
C GLY A 15 8.02 -3.97 1.04
N PHE A 16 7.01 -4.36 0.27
CA PHE A 16 5.61 -4.44 0.69
C PHE A 16 5.43 -5.29 1.95
N LEU A 17 5.89 -6.55 1.93
CA LEU A 17 5.74 -7.44 3.08
C LEU A 17 6.55 -6.96 4.29
N ALA A 18 7.71 -6.33 4.07
CA ALA A 18 8.51 -5.78 5.15
C ALA A 18 7.81 -4.62 5.88
N TYR A 19 7.20 -3.70 5.14
CA TYR A 19 6.41 -2.58 5.70
C TYR A 19 5.29 -3.10 6.61
N PHE A 20 4.43 -3.98 6.08
CA PHE A 20 3.29 -4.49 6.85
C PHE A 20 3.70 -5.38 8.04
N SER A 21 4.84 -6.07 7.95
CA SER A 21 5.38 -6.81 9.09
C SER A 21 5.85 -5.86 10.20
N ALA A 22 6.53 -4.78 9.83
CA ALA A 22 7.01 -3.77 10.78
C ALA A 22 5.85 -2.98 11.43
N ALA A 23 4.77 -2.74 10.69
CA ALA A 23 3.56 -2.10 11.20
C ALA A 23 2.70 -3.02 12.10
N GLY A 24 3.10 -4.28 12.32
CA GLY A 24 2.33 -5.25 13.11
C GLY A 24 1.09 -5.80 12.39
N LEU A 25 0.95 -5.54 11.09
CA LEU A 25 -0.21 -5.90 10.27
C LEU A 25 0.00 -7.19 9.48
N GLY A 26 1.17 -7.83 9.59
CA GLY A 26 1.52 -9.04 8.86
C GLY A 26 0.61 -10.26 9.16
N SER A 27 -0.10 -10.26 10.29
CA SER A 27 -1.09 -11.29 10.66
C SER A 27 -2.52 -10.97 10.19
N THR A 28 -2.74 -9.80 9.58
CA THR A 28 -4.05 -9.39 9.05
C THR A 28 -4.21 -9.82 7.59
N LEU A 29 -5.44 -9.72 7.06
CA LEU A 29 -5.69 -9.95 5.63
C LEU A 29 -5.27 -8.76 4.75
N LEU A 30 -4.98 -7.59 5.34
CA LEU A 30 -4.72 -6.35 4.61
C LEU A 30 -3.58 -6.47 3.58
N PRO A 31 -2.39 -7.01 3.92
CA PRO A 31 -1.29 -7.09 2.95
C PRO A 31 -1.67 -8.00 1.77
N GLY A 32 -2.38 -9.11 2.03
CA GLY A 32 -2.84 -10.01 0.99
C GLY A 32 -3.90 -9.38 0.08
N ALA A 33 -4.89 -8.71 0.68
CA ALA A 33 -5.96 -8.03 -0.04
C ALA A 33 -5.41 -6.88 -0.91
N LEU A 34 -4.51 -6.06 -0.36
CA LEU A 34 -3.91 -4.95 -1.08
C LEU A 34 -3.01 -5.41 -2.23
N TRP A 35 -2.23 -6.48 -2.02
CA TRP A 35 -1.42 -7.05 -3.09
C TRP A 35 -2.29 -7.60 -4.24
N ALA A 36 -3.42 -8.22 -3.90
CA ALA A 36 -4.39 -8.68 -4.89
C ALA A 36 -4.99 -7.50 -5.66
N GLU A 37 -5.35 -6.40 -4.97
CA GLU A 37 -5.86 -5.18 -5.59
C GLU A 37 -4.87 -4.59 -6.61
N MET A 38 -3.61 -4.38 -6.19
CA MET A 38 -2.55 -3.89 -7.07
C MET A 38 -2.39 -4.79 -8.31
N SER A 39 -2.41 -6.11 -8.11
CA SER A 39 -2.25 -7.08 -9.20
C SER A 39 -3.42 -7.04 -10.18
N ARG A 40 -4.66 -6.89 -9.70
CA ARG A 40 -5.87 -6.78 -10.55
C ARG A 40 -5.86 -5.49 -11.36
N GLN A 41 -5.44 -4.38 -10.76
CA GLN A 41 -5.40 -3.07 -11.41
C GLN A 41 -4.12 -2.86 -12.25
N GLN A 42 -3.19 -3.82 -12.23
CA GLN A 42 -1.85 -3.69 -12.83
C GLN A 42 -1.14 -2.40 -12.38
N ALA A 43 -1.34 -2.03 -11.11
CA ALA A 43 -0.81 -0.80 -10.54
C ALA A 43 0.66 -0.94 -10.17
N ALA A 44 1.47 0.04 -10.56
CA ALA A 44 2.90 0.11 -10.23
C ALA A 44 3.18 0.66 -8.82
N ALA A 45 2.20 1.35 -8.23
CA ALA A 45 2.29 1.99 -6.93
C ALA A 45 0.96 1.81 -6.16
N VAL A 46 1.04 1.83 -4.84
CA VAL A 46 -0.13 1.79 -3.96
C VAL A 46 -0.76 3.18 -3.86
N SER A 47 -2.08 3.27 -4.02
CA SER A 47 -2.86 4.47 -3.70
C SER A 47 -3.59 4.33 -2.36
N GLY A 48 -3.97 5.45 -1.74
CA GLY A 48 -4.79 5.44 -0.52
C GLY A 48 -6.16 4.76 -0.74
N GLU A 49 -6.76 4.91 -1.93
CA GLU A 49 -8.00 4.21 -2.29
C GLU A 49 -7.82 2.69 -2.23
N MET A 50 -6.76 2.15 -2.83
CA MET A 50 -6.47 0.71 -2.77
C MET A 50 -6.28 0.23 -1.33
N VAL A 51 -5.65 1.04 -0.47
CA VAL A 51 -5.45 0.72 0.95
C VAL A 51 -6.79 0.64 1.68
N ARG A 52 -7.71 1.59 1.44
CA ARG A 52 -9.05 1.55 2.06
C ARG A 52 -9.87 0.36 1.58
N ASP A 53 -9.85 0.06 0.28
CA ASP A 53 -10.59 -1.07 -0.29
C ASP A 53 -10.08 -2.39 0.28
N ALA A 54 -8.76 -2.55 0.35
CA ALA A 54 -8.12 -3.69 0.99
C ALA A 54 -8.39 -3.75 2.49
N GLY A 55 -8.46 -2.60 3.16
CA GLY A 55 -8.86 -2.44 4.55
C GLY A 55 -10.25 -3.01 4.78
N TRP A 56 -11.22 -2.61 3.97
CA TRP A 56 -12.59 -3.12 4.02
C TRP A 56 -12.63 -4.64 3.89
N VAL A 57 -11.90 -5.20 2.92
CA VAL A 57 -11.79 -6.67 2.73
C VAL A 57 -11.16 -7.34 3.96
N ALA A 58 -10.22 -6.67 4.63
CA ALA A 58 -9.56 -7.16 5.84
C ALA A 58 -10.36 -6.91 7.14
N GLY A 59 -11.53 -6.28 7.08
CA GLY A 59 -12.33 -5.91 8.25
C GLY A 59 -11.76 -4.71 9.02
N LEU A 60 -11.01 -3.85 8.35
CA LEU A 60 -10.41 -2.63 8.89
C LEU A 60 -11.09 -1.41 8.27
N GLU A 61 -11.60 -0.51 9.10
CA GLU A 61 -12.07 0.80 8.67
C GLU A 61 -10.93 1.81 8.79
N LEU A 62 -10.29 2.12 7.66
CA LEU A 62 -9.21 3.09 7.59
C LEU A 62 -9.78 4.45 7.18
N THR A 63 -9.38 5.49 7.91
CA THR A 63 -9.61 6.87 7.48
C THR A 63 -8.81 7.17 6.21
N GLU A 64 -9.20 8.24 5.51
CA GLU A 64 -8.48 8.70 4.31
C GLU A 64 -7.02 9.04 4.65
N GLU A 65 -6.80 9.81 5.72
CA GLU A 65 -5.46 10.16 6.21
C GLU A 65 -4.61 8.93 6.52
N GLN A 66 -5.14 7.95 7.27
CA GLN A 66 -4.43 6.69 7.54
C GLN A 66 -4.09 5.92 6.26
N ALA A 67 -5.00 5.90 5.30
CA ALA A 67 -4.78 5.18 4.05
C ALA A 67 -3.72 5.87 3.17
N GLU A 68 -3.69 7.19 3.16
CA GLU A 68 -2.65 7.99 2.49
C GLU A 68 -1.28 7.77 3.13
N GLU A 69 -1.18 7.87 4.46
CA GLU A 69 0.07 7.60 5.19
C GLU A 69 0.62 6.19 4.91
N MET A 70 -0.27 5.21 4.83
CA MET A 70 0.11 3.83 4.52
C MET A 70 0.56 3.65 3.07
N ALA A 71 -0.10 4.32 2.13
CA ALA A 71 0.31 4.32 0.72
C ALA A 71 1.68 5.00 0.56
N GLU A 72 1.93 6.10 1.24
CA GLU A 72 3.25 6.75 1.25
C GLU A 72 4.33 5.86 1.86
N GLY A 73 4.02 5.17 2.98
CA GLY A 73 4.99 4.32 3.67
C GLY A 73 5.40 3.06 2.90
N VAL A 74 4.55 2.56 2.00
CA VAL A 74 4.79 1.31 1.27
C VAL A 74 5.49 1.50 -0.08
N ASN A 75 5.43 2.70 -0.66
CA ASN A 75 6.06 3.07 -1.94
C ASN A 75 7.52 3.50 -1.74
#